data_AF-A0A6J4F7F9-F1
#
_entry.id   AF-A0A6J4F7F9-F1
#
_cell.length_a   1.000
_cell.length_b   1.000
_cell.length_c   1.000
_cell.angle_alpha   90.00
_cell.angle_beta   90.00
_cell.angle_gamma   90.00
#
_symmetry.space_group_name_H-M   'P 1'
#
loop_
_entity.id
_entity.type
_entity.pdbx_description
1 polymer ?
#
loop_
_entity_poly.entity_id
_entity_poly.type
_entity_poly.pdbx_seq_one_letter_code
_entity_poly.pdbx_strand_id
1 'polypeptide(L)' 'MSASAILKLQSVGFSKEQVEALADFMDTQAASKADILTTEAKLYSAIADAKIDIIKWVVGMGLAQVGLVFAALKIFVH' A
#
# COMPACT_ATOMS: atom_id res chain seq x y z
N MET A 1 -16.83 19.32 -0.12
CA MET A 1 -16.96 20.36 -1.20
C MET A 1 -16.74 21.79 -0.66
N SER A 2 -16.44 22.82 -1.47
CA SER A 2 -16.31 24.22 -0.97
C SER A 2 -17.66 24.95 -0.90
N ALA A 3 -17.85 25.84 0.09
CA ALA A 3 -19.07 26.63 0.25
C ALA A 3 -19.42 27.46 -1.01
N SER A 4 -18.41 27.90 -1.75
CA SER A 4 -18.57 28.63 -3.02
C SER A 4 -19.16 27.76 -4.15
N ALA A 5 -18.84 26.46 -4.20
CA ALA A 5 -19.40 25.55 -5.19
C ALA A 5 -20.88 25.24 -4.91
N ILE A 6 -21.23 25.09 -3.63
CA ILE A 6 -22.62 24.93 -3.17
C ILE A 6 -23.47 26.13 -3.57
N LEU A 7 -23.00 27.35 -3.28
CA LEU A 7 -23.68 28.60 -3.65
C LEU A 7 -23.85 28.74 -5.16
N LYS A 8 -22.83 28.36 -5.94
CA LYS A 8 -22.90 28.43 -7.40
C LYS A 8 -23.93 27.46 -7.96
N LEU A 9 -24.01 26.23 -7.44
CA LEU A 9 -25.01 25.24 -7.87
C LEU A 9 -26.44 25.70 -7.53
N GLN A 10 -26.66 26.24 -6.34
CA GLN A 10 -27.96 26.82 -5.97
C GLN A 10 -28.32 28.02 -6.86
N SER A 11 -27.35 28.87 -7.21
CA SER A 11 -27.57 30.04 -8.08
C SER A 11 -27.97 29.69 -9.52
N VAL A 12 -27.68 28.47 -9.98
CA VAL A 12 -28.05 27.97 -11.31
C VAL A 12 -29.28 27.06 -11.27
N GLY A 13 -30.03 27.06 -10.16
CA GLY A 13 -31.35 26.43 -10.06
C GLY A 13 -31.36 25.01 -9.48
N PHE A 14 -30.25 24.51 -8.92
CA PHE A 14 -30.27 23.25 -8.18
C PHE A 14 -30.95 23.45 -6.83
N SER A 15 -31.79 22.50 -6.43
CA SER A 15 -32.39 22.52 -5.09
C SER A 15 -31.35 22.25 -4.01
N LYS A 16 -31.64 22.64 -2.78
CA LYS A 16 -30.76 22.40 -1.63
C LYS A 16 -30.45 20.91 -1.47
N GLU A 17 -31.48 20.06 -1.62
CA GLU A 17 -31.38 18.61 -1.50
C GLU A 17 -30.48 18.00 -2.58
N GLN A 18 -30.53 18.52 -3.81
CA GLN A 18 -29.66 18.06 -4.90
C GLN A 18 -28.19 18.41 -4.66
N VAL A 19 -27.94 19.58 -4.09
CA VAL A 19 -26.58 20.03 -3.76
C VAL A 19 -26.01 19.27 -2.56
N GLU A 20 -26.84 18.99 -1.55
CA GLU A 20 -26.46 18.15 -0.40
C GLU A 20 -26.14 16.71 -0.84
N ALA A 21 -26.99 16.08 -1.66
CA ALA A 21 -26.73 14.74 -2.19
C ALA A 21 -25.43 14.66 -3.02
N LEU A 22 -25.13 15.70 -3.81
CA LEU A 22 -23.88 15.78 -4.56
C LEU A 22 -22.66 15.99 -3.65
N ALA A 23 -22.80 16.82 -2.60
CA ALA A 23 -21.74 17.03 -1.62
C ALA A 23 -21.42 15.72 -0.88
N ASP A 24 -22.42 15.00 -0.40
CA ASP A 24 -22.26 13.70 0.26
C ASP A 24 -21.62 12.66 -0.66
N PHE A 25 -22.03 12.60 -1.92
CA PHE A 25 -21.41 11.71 -2.91
C PHE A 25 -19.94 12.06 -3.14
N MET A 26 -19.60 13.34 -3.26
CA MET A 26 -18.21 13.78 -3.45
C MET A 26 -17.34 13.52 -2.22
N ASP A 27 -17.86 13.75 -1.03
CA ASP A 27 -17.13 13.50 0.22
C ASP A 27 -16.92 11.99 0.41
N THR A 28 -17.91 11.15 0.07
CA THR A 28 -17.77 9.68 0.01
C THR A 28 -16.70 9.23 -0.97
N GLN A 29 -16.66 9.83 -2.17
CA GLN A 29 -15.61 9.54 -3.16
C GLN A 29 -14.22 10.00 -2.70
N ALA A 30 -14.12 11.14 -2.01
CA ALA A 30 -12.86 11.63 -1.47
C ALA A 30 -12.31 10.69 -0.39
N ALA A 31 -13.17 10.23 0.53
CA ALA A 31 -12.82 9.20 1.52
C ALA A 31 -12.34 7.91 0.83
N SER A 32 -13.11 7.42 -0.15
CA SER A 32 -12.74 6.20 -0.90
C SER A 32 -11.38 6.32 -1.60
N LYS A 33 -11.06 7.48 -2.19
CA LYS A 33 -9.74 7.71 -2.82
C LYS A 33 -8.60 7.73 -1.79
N ALA A 34 -8.81 8.35 -0.63
CA ALA A 34 -7.82 8.36 0.44
C ALA A 34 -7.57 6.94 0.99
N ASP A 35 -8.63 6.14 1.11
CA ASP A 35 -8.55 4.74 1.54
C ASP A 35 -7.79 3.88 0.53
N ILE A 36 -8.00 4.09 -0.77
CA ILE A 36 -7.25 3.42 -1.84
C ILE A 36 -5.76 3.76 -1.76
N LEU A 37 -5.41 5.05 -1.67
CA LEU A 37 -4.01 5.48 -1.56
C LEU A 37 -3.34 4.90 -0.30
N THR A 38 -4.07 4.87 0.81
CA THR A 38 -3.57 4.27 2.06
C THR A 38 -3.37 2.77 1.92
N THR A 39 -4.28 2.07 1.24
CA THR A 39 -4.17 0.63 0.99
C THR A 39 -3.01 0.31 0.05
N GLU A 40 -2.84 1.10 -1.00
CA GLU A 40 -1.71 0.98 -1.94
C GLU A 40 -0.37 1.18 -1.22
N ALA A 41 -0.25 2.22 -0.38
CA ALA A 41 0.95 2.45 0.42
C ALA A 41 1.26 1.29 1.37
N LYS A 42 0.24 0.73 2.04
CA LYS A 42 0.40 -0.45 2.91
C LYS A 42 0.86 -1.67 2.13
N LEU A 43 0.34 -1.89 0.92
CA LEU A 43 0.76 -3.00 0.06
C LEU A 43 2.22 -2.85 -0.36
N TYR A 44 2.65 -1.66 -0.78
CA TYR A 44 4.06 -1.43 -1.13
C TYR A 44 4.99 -1.65 0.06
N SER A 45 4.60 -1.21 1.26
CA SER A 45 5.37 -1.48 2.49
C SER A 45 5.49 -2.98 2.76
N ALA A 46 4.37 -3.72 2.74
CA ALA A 46 4.38 -5.15 2.98
C ALA A 46 5.21 -5.92 1.94
N ILE A 47 5.19 -5.49 0.67
CA ILE A 47 6.04 -6.06 -0.38
C ILE A 47 7.51 -5.78 -0.10
N ALA A 48 7.86 -4.57 0.35
CA ALA A 48 9.24 -4.22 0.70
C ALA A 48 9.75 -5.07 1.88
N ASP A 49 8.93 -5.23 2.91
CA ASP A 49 9.25 -6.05 4.08
C ASP A 49 9.44 -7.52 3.67
N ALA A 50 8.52 -8.07 2.87
CA ALA A 50 8.64 -9.44 2.36
C ALA A 50 9.91 -9.64 1.51
N LYS A 51 10.29 -8.67 0.67
CA LYS A 51 11.56 -8.72 -0.09
C LYS A 51 12.77 -8.78 0.84
N ILE A 52 12.78 -7.96 1.89
CA ILE A 52 13.88 -7.95 2.87
C ILE A 52 13.97 -9.30 3.58
N ASP A 53 12.84 -9.87 3.99
CA ASP A 53 12.84 -11.16 4.68
C ASP A 53 13.28 -12.30 3.76
N ILE A 54 12.87 -12.30 2.49
CA ILE A 54 13.38 -13.24 1.49
C ILE A 54 14.91 -13.14 1.38
N ILE A 55 15.46 -11.92 1.29
CA ILE A 55 16.91 -11.72 1.21
C ILE A 55 17.61 -12.30 2.44
N LYS A 56 17.11 -12.02 3.65
CA LYS A 56 17.68 -12.57 4.89
C LYS A 56 17.71 -14.10 4.86
N TRP A 57 16.61 -14.74 4.46
CA TRP A 57 16.53 -16.20 4.36
C TRP A 57 17.47 -16.77 3.31
N VAL A 58 17.53 -16.17 2.12
CA VAL A 58 18.43 -16.60 1.05
C VAL A 58 19.89 -16.51 1.48
N VAL A 59 20.29 -15.40 2.11
CA VAL A 59 21.64 -15.22 2.65
C VAL A 59 21.92 -16.26 3.74
N GLY A 60 21.00 -16.45 4.69
CA GLY A 60 21.14 -17.42 5.76
C GLY A 60 21.32 -18.85 5.24
N MET A 61 20.49 -19.27 4.28
CA MET A 61 20.61 -20.58 3.64
C MET A 61 21.90 -20.72 2.82
N GLY A 62 22.32 -19.67 2.10
CA GLY A 62 23.57 -19.67 1.35
C GLY A 62 24.79 -19.88 2.26
N LEU A 63 24.84 -19.18 3.40
CA LEU A 63 25.90 -19.38 4.40
C LEU A 63 25.89 -20.80 4.99
N ALA A 64 24.70 -21.36 5.27
CA ALA A 64 24.58 -22.73 5.75
C ALA A 64 25.12 -23.75 4.72
N GLN A 65 24.79 -23.58 3.44
CA GLN A 65 25.31 -24.43 2.35
C GLN A 65 26.82 -24.36 2.25
N VAL A 66 27.40 -23.16 2.31
CA VAL A 66 28.86 -22.98 2.32
C VAL A 66 29.49 -23.76 3.49
N GLY A 67 28.94 -23.61 4.69
CA GLY A 67 29.40 -24.35 5.87
C GLY A 67 29.36 -25.87 5.68
N LEU A 68 28.28 -26.40 5.11
CA LEU A 68 28.13 -27.83 4.81
C LEU A 68 29.17 -28.32 3.79
N VAL A 69 29.45 -27.54 2.74
CA VAL A 69 30.48 -27.89 1.73
C VAL A 69 31.87 -27.94 2.38
N PHE A 70 32.22 -26.97 3.21
CA PHE A 70 33.49 -26.98 3.94
C PHE A 70 33.62 -28.16 4.90
N ALA A 71 32.56 -28.49 5.64
CA ALA A 71 32.54 -29.64 6.53
C ALA A 71 32.75 -30.95 5.76
N ALA A 72 32.07 -31.11 4.60
CA ALA A 72 32.25 -32.27 3.73
C ALA A 72 33.68 -32.36 3.20
N LEU A 73 34.24 -31.27 2.66
CA LEU A 73 35.63 -31.25 2.17
C LEU A 73 36.64 -31.67 3.25
N LYS A 74 36.46 -31.22 4.49
CA LYS A 74 37.34 -31.62 5.61
C LYS A 74 37.31 -33.12 5.88
N ILE A 75 36.14 -33.78 5.72
CA ILE A 75 36.00 -35.22 5.91
C ILE A 75 36.67 -36.01 4.77
N PHE A 76 36.70 -35.47 3.54
CA PHE A 76 37.29 -36.16 2.38
C PHE A 76 38.79 -35.90 2.18
N VAL A 77 39.34 -34.83 2.77
CA VAL A 77 40.75 -34.41 2.60
C VAL A 77 41.62 -34.73 3.84
N HIS A 78 41.03 -35.24 4.94
CA HIS A 78 41.74 -35.91 6.04
C HIS A 78 41.59 -37.43 5.92
#